data_AF-N1JEH6-F1
#
_entry.id   AF-N1JEH6-F1
#
_cell.length_a   1.000
_cell.length_b   1.000
_cell.length_c   1.000
_cell.angle_alpha   90.00
_cell.angle_beta   90.00
_cell.angle_gamma   90.00
#
_symmetry.space_group_name_H-M   'P 1'
#
loop_
_entity.id
_entity.type
_entity.pdbx_description
1 polymer ?
#
loop_
_entity_poly.entity_id
_entity_poly.type
_entity_poly.pdbx_seq_one_letter_code
_entity_poly.pdbx_strand_id
1 'polypeptide(L)'
;MSSLNNNNSRGETIVLVTGFANHTLWNFPHLNLHFRNRHEAYVTLCTQPFRVANPINPAWEITRNLPCNCPLHDTQETSDHSSSTQSTIRIKAYPEPVKVAYKNVRDIVPRLWEDENIDFVIHIGVAEERDYYSIERRAYRDGHIMPDVDGMLCADLTERHIKGVKWIWHDMPDEILSDVHIDDVCAKWKESLPVTLQSLISYICLCNIDVRVSEDAGRYLCNFIYYSSLAQLTKSKKPKKVVFLHVPNKIDTASIEIGVTVTTQLIRAIAQMETNNKPNPTT
;
A
#
# COMPACT_ATOMS: atom_id res chain seq x y z
N MET A 1 -43.31 -20.72 42.19
CA MET A 1 -42.07 -21.39 42.64
C MET A 1 -41.30 -21.70 41.37
N SER A 2 -40.14 -21.16 41.00
CA SER A 2 -39.08 -20.29 41.57
C SER A 2 -38.20 -19.97 40.34
N SER A 3 -37.88 -18.71 39.99
CA SER A 3 -36.67 -17.95 40.39
C SER A 3 -35.38 -18.79 40.18
N LEU A 4 -34.25 -18.42 39.56
CA LEU A 4 -33.47 -17.19 39.34
C LEU A 4 -32.24 -17.69 38.50
N ASN A 5 -31.69 -17.00 37.49
CA ASN A 5 -30.57 -16.04 37.51
C ASN A 5 -29.41 -16.48 36.59
N ASN A 6 -29.12 -15.62 35.61
CA ASN A 6 -27.84 -14.96 35.33
C ASN A 6 -26.52 -15.57 35.87
N ASN A 7 -25.56 -15.91 34.99
CA ASN A 7 -24.24 -15.27 34.90
C ASN A 7 -23.26 -15.99 33.95
N ASN A 8 -22.85 -15.25 32.92
CA ASN A 8 -21.46 -14.95 32.57
C ASN A 8 -20.37 -16.01 32.84
N SER A 9 -19.74 -16.54 31.78
CA SER A 9 -18.29 -16.73 31.78
C SER A 9 -17.72 -16.80 30.36
N ARG A 10 -16.87 -15.80 30.07
CA ARG A 10 -15.51 -15.91 29.49
C ARG A 10 -15.41 -16.68 28.17
N GLY A 11 -15.10 -16.03 27.05
CA GLY A 11 -13.81 -15.37 26.88
C GLY A 11 -12.72 -16.43 26.76
N GLU A 12 -12.64 -17.11 25.61
CA GLU A 12 -11.43 -17.84 25.22
C GLU A 12 -10.84 -17.21 23.96
N THR A 13 -9.98 -16.24 24.26
CA THR A 13 -8.83 -15.80 23.49
C THR A 13 -8.01 -17.01 23.04
N ILE A 14 -7.82 -17.18 21.73
CA ILE A 14 -6.68 -17.97 21.22
C ILE A 14 -5.64 -16.98 20.72
N VAL A 15 -4.67 -16.73 21.59
CA VAL A 15 -3.35 -16.17 21.24
C VAL A 15 -2.49 -17.33 20.81
N LEU A 16 -1.83 -17.22 19.66
CA LEU A 16 -0.66 -18.03 19.34
C LEU A 16 0.51 -17.09 19.05
N VAL A 17 1.42 -17.02 20.01
CA VAL A 17 2.80 -16.53 19.84
C VAL A 17 3.72 -17.73 20.02
N THR A 18 4.64 -17.93 19.07
CA THR A 18 6.07 -18.31 19.20
C THR A 18 6.55 -19.31 18.14
N GLY A 19 7.68 -18.96 17.50
CA GLY A 19 8.94 -19.73 17.50
C GLY A 19 9.02 -21.12 16.84
N PHE A 20 9.82 -21.20 15.76
CA PHE A 20 10.66 -22.32 15.27
C PHE A 20 10.52 -23.72 15.93
N ALA A 21 10.23 -24.75 15.11
CA ALA A 21 11.11 -25.91 14.83
C ALA A 21 10.42 -27.01 13.97
N ASN A 22 11.19 -27.51 12.98
CA ASN A 22 11.20 -28.78 12.24
C ASN A 22 10.00 -29.76 12.17
N HIS A 23 9.71 -30.14 10.91
CA HIS A 23 9.29 -31.47 10.37
C HIS A 23 8.48 -32.42 11.26
N THR A 24 7.17 -32.60 10.96
CA THR A 24 6.59 -33.87 10.46
C THR A 24 5.12 -33.71 10.03
N LEU A 25 4.74 -34.51 9.04
CA LEU A 25 3.45 -34.59 8.34
C LEU A 25 2.25 -34.88 9.26
N TRP A 26 1.15 -34.13 9.13
CA TRP A 26 -0.20 -34.59 9.46
C TRP A 26 -1.24 -34.02 8.49
N ASN A 27 -1.89 -34.93 7.75
CA ASN A 27 -3.10 -34.69 6.96
C ASN A 27 -4.31 -34.59 7.91
N PHE A 28 -5.16 -33.57 7.75
CA PHE A 28 -6.54 -33.59 8.23
C PHE A 28 -7.50 -33.16 7.11
N PRO A 29 -8.62 -33.89 6.90
CA PRO A 29 -9.57 -33.62 5.83
C PRO A 29 -10.66 -32.64 6.27
N HIS A 30 -11.13 -31.85 5.30
CA HIS A 30 -12.39 -31.10 5.29
C HIS A 30 -12.72 -30.24 6.53
N LEU A 31 -12.17 -29.02 6.56
CA LEU A 31 -12.78 -27.92 7.29
C LEU A 31 -13.40 -26.95 6.28
N ASN A 32 -14.72 -26.86 6.29
CA ASN A 32 -15.51 -25.88 5.54
C ASN A 32 -15.00 -24.46 5.85
N LEU A 33 -14.19 -23.89 4.95
CA LEU A 33 -13.80 -22.49 5.04
C LEU A 33 -15.05 -21.63 4.82
N HIS A 34 -15.61 -21.15 5.92
CA HIS A 34 -16.50 -20.01 5.88
C HIS A 34 -15.74 -18.86 5.21
N PHE A 35 -16.21 -18.42 4.04
CA PHE A 35 -15.81 -17.19 3.39
C PHE A 35 -16.21 -16.01 4.31
N ARG A 36 -15.37 -15.72 5.31
CA ARG A 36 -15.38 -14.40 5.93
C ARG A 36 -14.85 -13.44 4.88
N ASN A 37 -15.66 -12.45 4.50
CA ASN A 37 -15.29 -11.27 3.73
C ASN A 37 -14.03 -10.63 4.34
N ARG A 38 -12.85 -11.12 3.94
CA ARG A 38 -11.54 -10.63 4.37
C ARG A 38 -11.02 -9.77 3.22
N HIS A 39 -11.02 -8.46 3.41
CA HIS A 39 -10.30 -7.54 2.54
C HIS A 39 -8.93 -7.30 3.19
N GLU A 40 -7.83 -7.69 2.55
CA GLU A 40 -6.47 -7.49 3.03
C GLU A 40 -5.75 -6.48 2.13
N ALA A 41 -5.64 -5.22 2.57
CA ALA A 41 -4.74 -4.28 1.91
C ALA A 41 -3.30 -4.51 2.37
N TYR A 42 -2.38 -4.71 1.44
CA TYR A 42 -0.97 -4.66 1.80
C TYR A 42 -0.45 -3.30 1.40
N VAL A 43 0.02 -2.55 2.39
CA VAL A 43 0.57 -1.22 2.14
C VAL A 43 2.07 -1.39 2.28
N THR A 44 2.74 -1.61 1.16
CA THR A 44 4.15 -1.95 1.18
C THR A 44 5.00 -0.92 0.43
N LEU A 45 5.98 -0.42 1.20
CA LEU A 45 7.31 0.13 0.86
C LEU A 45 7.46 1.65 0.80
N CYS A 46 8.28 2.10 1.73
CA CYS A 46 8.81 3.45 1.87
C CYS A 46 10.27 3.45 1.48
N THR A 47 10.76 4.56 0.94
CA THR A 47 12.18 4.78 0.77
C THR A 47 12.85 5.15 2.10
N GLN A 48 14.10 4.77 2.31
CA GLN A 48 14.94 5.31 3.38
C GLN A 48 15.20 6.81 3.17
N PRO A 49 15.62 7.56 4.20
CA PRO A 49 16.23 8.87 4.01
C PRO A 49 17.44 8.73 3.05
N PHE A 50 17.49 9.55 2.01
CA PHE A 50 18.52 9.42 0.96
C PHE A 50 19.36 10.69 0.77
N ARG A 51 19.01 11.81 1.41
CA ARG A 51 19.86 13.01 1.47
C ARG A 51 20.48 13.15 2.84
N VAL A 52 21.78 13.42 2.88
CA VAL A 52 22.57 13.67 4.11
C VAL A 52 21.95 14.77 4.97
N ALA A 53 21.24 15.72 4.36
CA ALA A 53 20.63 16.87 5.04
C ALA A 53 19.31 16.53 5.80
N ASN A 54 18.66 15.39 5.53
CA ASN A 54 17.38 15.04 6.14
C ASN A 54 17.45 13.64 6.77
N PRO A 55 17.56 13.52 8.11
CA PRO A 55 17.61 12.23 8.79
C PRO A 55 16.25 11.51 8.80
N ILE A 56 15.17 12.21 8.44
CA ILE A 56 13.80 11.70 8.47
C ILE A 56 13.25 11.67 7.05
N ASN A 57 12.65 10.54 6.66
CA ASN A 57 11.91 10.40 5.41
C ASN A 57 10.41 10.38 5.74
N PRO A 58 9.62 11.38 5.30
CA PRO A 58 8.20 11.45 5.63
C PRO A 58 7.38 10.27 5.08
N ALA A 59 7.77 9.65 3.95
CA ALA A 59 7.11 8.44 3.47
C ALA A 59 7.26 7.28 4.46
N TRP A 60 8.43 7.15 5.09
CA TRP A 60 8.68 6.16 6.14
C TRP A 60 7.87 6.46 7.40
N GLU A 61 7.90 7.71 7.87
CA GLU A 61 7.17 8.11 9.07
C GLU A 61 5.64 7.99 8.91
N ILE A 62 5.09 8.32 7.73
CA ILE A 62 3.68 8.08 7.43
C ILE A 62 3.37 6.57 7.51
N THR A 63 4.17 5.74 6.85
CA THR A 63 3.87 4.30 6.73
C THR A 63 3.95 3.57 8.06
N ARG A 64 4.97 3.84 8.88
CA ARG A 64 5.12 3.18 10.19
C ARG A 64 4.05 3.59 11.21
N ASN A 65 3.39 4.73 10.99
CA ASN A 65 2.30 5.22 11.82
C ASN A 65 0.91 4.90 11.24
N LEU A 66 0.82 4.15 10.12
CA LEU A 66 -0.45 3.66 9.62
C LEU A 66 -1.09 2.69 10.63
N PRO A 67 -2.42 2.70 10.78
CA PRO A 67 -3.10 1.71 11.60
C PRO A 67 -2.94 0.32 10.96
N CYS A 68 -2.87 -0.73 11.78
CA CYS A 68 -2.77 -2.11 11.27
C CYS A 68 -4.10 -2.64 10.68
N ASN A 69 -5.20 -1.91 10.91
CA ASN A 69 -6.49 -2.17 10.29
C ASN A 69 -7.31 -0.87 10.22
N CYS A 70 -8.20 -0.77 9.25
CA CYS A 70 -9.20 0.29 9.20
C CYS A 70 -10.54 -0.24 8.65
N PRO A 71 -11.68 0.36 9.01
CA PRO A 71 -12.97 -0.01 8.43
C PRO A 71 -13.01 0.36 6.94
N LEU A 72 -13.72 -0.45 6.15
CA LEU A 72 -13.93 -0.19 4.71
C LEU A 72 -14.74 1.09 4.47
N HIS A 73 -15.71 1.40 5.33
CA HIS A 73 -16.54 2.61 5.27
C HIS A 73 -16.47 3.39 6.59
N ASP A 74 -16.44 4.72 6.53
CA ASP A 74 -16.56 5.57 7.71
C ASP A 74 -17.99 5.46 8.28
N THR A 75 -18.11 5.08 9.55
CA THR A 75 -19.39 5.07 10.28
C THR A 75 -19.74 6.49 10.67
N GLN A 76 -20.42 7.22 9.78
CA GLN A 76 -21.25 8.33 10.23
C GLN A 76 -22.66 7.80 10.51
N GLU A 77 -23.08 8.01 11.76
CA GLU A 77 -24.39 7.81 12.36
C GLU A 77 -25.54 7.39 11.42
N THR A 78 -25.86 6.09 11.41
CA THR A 78 -27.26 5.67 11.40
C THR A 78 -27.40 4.55 12.42
N SER A 79 -28.18 4.86 13.46
CA SER A 79 -28.61 3.96 14.51
C SER A 79 -29.63 2.95 13.96
N ASP A 80 -29.24 2.13 13.00
CA ASP A 80 -30.05 1.01 12.57
C ASP A 80 -29.38 -0.29 13.01
N HIS A 81 -30.07 -0.97 13.93
CA HIS A 81 -29.75 -2.28 14.48
C HIS A 81 -29.80 -3.39 13.41
N SER A 82 -28.89 -3.35 12.44
CA SER A 82 -28.53 -4.52 11.65
C SER A 82 -27.05 -4.81 11.89
N SER A 83 -26.77 -5.99 12.43
CA SER A 83 -25.43 -6.51 12.69
C SER A 83 -24.71 -6.86 11.37
N SER A 84 -24.54 -5.88 10.49
CA SER A 84 -23.68 -6.05 9.33
C SER A 84 -22.24 -6.08 9.87
N THR A 85 -21.57 -7.21 9.69
CA THR A 85 -20.13 -7.32 10.00
C THR A 85 -19.40 -6.32 9.13
N GLN A 86 -18.96 -5.20 9.70
CA GLN A 86 -18.25 -4.16 8.97
C GLN A 86 -16.97 -4.77 8.38
N SER A 87 -16.87 -4.80 7.05
CA SER A 87 -15.67 -5.26 6.36
C SER A 87 -14.47 -4.42 6.83
N THR A 88 -13.44 -5.09 7.31
CA THR A 88 -12.18 -4.45 7.74
C THR A 88 -11.10 -4.68 6.71
N ILE A 89 -10.30 -3.64 6.50
CA ILE A 89 -9.08 -3.68 5.71
C ILE A 89 -7.94 -3.95 6.69
N ARG A 90 -7.26 -5.09 6.57
CA ARG A 90 -5.95 -5.27 7.23
C ARG A 90 -4.92 -4.47 6.47
N ILE A 91 -3.98 -3.83 7.18
CA ILE A 91 -2.87 -3.05 6.61
C ILE A 91 -1.57 -3.65 7.14
N LYS A 92 -0.72 -4.16 6.23
CA LYS A 92 0.61 -4.68 6.57
C LYS A 92 1.68 -3.73 6.04
N ALA A 93 2.27 -2.93 6.94
CA ALA A 93 3.43 -2.11 6.63
C ALA A 93 4.69 -2.98 6.43
N TYR A 94 5.54 -2.61 5.46
CA TYR A 94 6.85 -3.24 5.31
C TYR A 94 7.74 -2.86 6.52
N PRO A 95 8.47 -3.80 7.14
CA PRO A 95 9.00 -3.64 8.50
C PRO A 95 10.18 -2.66 8.60
N GLU A 96 10.83 -2.32 7.50
CA GLU A 96 11.99 -1.43 7.45
C GLU A 96 11.95 -0.54 6.21
N PRO A 97 12.58 0.63 6.18
CA PRO A 97 12.62 1.44 4.98
C PRO A 97 13.43 0.75 3.87
N VAL A 98 12.92 0.78 2.65
CA VAL A 98 13.63 0.28 1.46
C VAL A 98 14.85 1.14 1.22
N LYS A 99 16.01 0.49 1.17
CA LYS A 99 17.23 1.15 0.73
C LYS A 99 17.03 1.73 -0.67
N VAL A 100 17.32 3.02 -0.85
CA VAL A 100 17.25 3.75 -2.14
C VAL A 100 18.45 3.32 -2.99
N ALA A 101 18.46 2.04 -3.39
CA ALA A 101 19.51 1.38 -4.14
C ALA A 101 18.89 0.45 -5.18
N TYR A 102 19.38 0.50 -6.42
CA TYR A 102 18.77 -0.26 -7.53
C TYR A 102 18.82 -1.77 -7.26
N LYS A 103 19.97 -2.24 -6.76
CA LYS A 103 20.16 -3.66 -6.39
C LYS A 103 19.18 -4.08 -5.28
N ASN A 104 19.01 -3.25 -4.26
CA ASN A 104 18.08 -3.55 -3.17
C ASN A 104 16.63 -3.68 -3.66
N VAL A 105 16.20 -2.82 -4.58
CA VAL A 105 14.88 -2.93 -5.22
C VAL A 105 14.75 -4.23 -6.00
N ARG A 106 15.79 -4.65 -6.75
CA ARG A 106 15.82 -5.93 -7.47
C ARG A 106 15.63 -7.13 -6.54
N ASP A 107 16.20 -7.07 -5.35
CA ASP A 107 16.16 -8.16 -4.38
C ASP A 107 14.86 -8.20 -3.58
N ILE A 108 14.24 -7.05 -3.29
CA ILE A 108 13.01 -6.99 -2.49
C ILE A 108 11.76 -7.25 -3.33
N VAL A 109 11.65 -6.65 -4.51
CA VAL A 109 10.39 -6.66 -5.28
C VAL A 109 9.82 -8.06 -5.52
N PRO A 110 10.59 -9.08 -5.94
CA PRO A 110 10.06 -10.43 -6.13
C PRO A 110 9.41 -11.01 -4.86
N ARG A 111 10.02 -10.75 -3.69
CA ARG A 111 9.58 -11.27 -2.39
C ARG A 111 8.29 -10.64 -1.89
N LEU A 112 7.98 -9.42 -2.33
CA LEU A 112 6.73 -8.75 -1.96
C LEU A 112 5.49 -9.49 -2.45
N TRP A 113 5.64 -10.20 -3.56
CA TRP A 113 4.53 -10.85 -4.28
C TRP A 113 4.50 -12.37 -4.06
N GLU A 114 5.27 -12.86 -3.08
CA GLU A 114 5.24 -14.27 -2.63
C GLU A 114 4.02 -14.58 -1.76
N ASP A 115 3.50 -13.58 -1.02
CA ASP A 115 2.28 -13.73 -0.23
C ASP A 115 1.04 -13.63 -1.14
N GLU A 116 0.30 -14.74 -1.27
CA GLU A 116 -0.88 -14.79 -2.15
C GLU A 116 -2.11 -14.06 -1.57
N ASN A 117 -2.06 -13.64 -0.31
CA ASN A 117 -3.19 -12.95 0.33
C ASN A 117 -3.22 -11.45 0.03
N ILE A 118 -2.27 -10.92 -0.74
CA ILE A 118 -2.19 -9.50 -1.08
C ILE A 118 -3.22 -9.09 -2.12
N ASP A 119 -4.21 -8.26 -1.74
CA ASP A 119 -5.18 -7.71 -2.69
C ASP A 119 -4.58 -6.60 -3.57
N PHE A 120 -3.78 -5.71 -2.98
CA PHE A 120 -3.06 -4.63 -3.69
C PHE A 120 -1.86 -4.14 -2.88
N VAL A 121 -0.95 -3.42 -3.54
CA VAL A 121 0.25 -2.78 -2.96
C VAL A 121 0.23 -1.27 -3.18
N ILE A 122 0.59 -0.50 -2.15
CA ILE A 122 0.90 0.93 -2.29
C ILE A 122 2.36 1.19 -1.91
N HIS A 123 3.19 1.56 -2.89
CA HIS A 123 4.52 2.13 -2.66
C HIS A 123 4.39 3.61 -2.28
N ILE A 124 5.18 4.08 -1.33
CA ILE A 124 5.16 5.48 -0.87
C ILE A 124 6.55 6.09 -1.01
N GLY A 125 6.64 7.20 -1.75
CA GLY A 125 7.87 7.95 -1.97
C GLY A 125 7.69 9.43 -1.70
N VAL A 126 8.79 10.12 -1.46
CA VAL A 126 8.79 11.58 -1.26
C VAL A 126 8.98 12.26 -2.61
N ALA A 127 8.11 13.22 -2.92
CA ALA A 127 8.32 14.14 -4.03
C ALA A 127 8.77 15.50 -3.46
N GLU A 128 10.07 15.79 -3.58
CA GLU A 128 10.68 16.96 -2.93
C GLU A 128 10.12 18.29 -3.39
N GLU A 129 9.71 18.39 -4.66
CA GLU A 129 9.22 19.61 -5.29
C GLU A 129 7.69 19.73 -5.25
N ARG A 130 6.98 18.77 -4.65
CA ARG A 130 5.51 18.75 -4.56
C ARG A 130 5.07 19.09 -3.15
N ASP A 131 4.12 20.02 -3.03
CA ASP A 131 3.41 20.35 -1.78
C ASP A 131 2.05 19.66 -1.66
N TYR A 132 1.71 18.80 -2.62
CA TYR A 132 0.49 18.00 -2.73
C TYR A 132 0.79 16.49 -2.74
N TYR A 133 -0.23 15.67 -2.48
CA TYR A 133 -0.15 14.22 -2.60
C TYR A 133 -0.56 13.78 -4.00
N SER A 134 0.07 12.74 -4.53
CA SER A 134 -0.30 12.25 -5.87
C SER A 134 -0.16 10.76 -6.01
N ILE A 135 -1.12 10.13 -6.69
CA ILE A 135 -1.00 8.74 -7.13
C ILE A 135 -0.55 8.68 -8.59
N GLU A 136 0.40 7.80 -8.89
CA GLU A 136 1.03 7.71 -10.20
C GLU A 136 0.28 6.72 -11.10
N ARG A 137 -0.17 7.19 -12.27
CA ARG A 137 -0.93 6.36 -13.23
C ARG A 137 -0.08 5.26 -13.86
N ARG A 138 1.19 5.55 -14.11
CA ARG A 138 2.10 4.69 -14.87
C ARG A 138 3.52 4.78 -14.36
N ALA A 139 4.32 3.78 -14.72
CA ALA A 139 5.76 3.75 -14.48
C ALA A 139 6.53 3.52 -15.79
N TYR A 140 7.76 4.02 -15.85
CA TYR A 140 8.61 3.93 -17.05
C TYR A 140 9.79 2.97 -16.84
N ARG A 141 10.13 2.20 -17.87
CA ARG A 141 11.25 1.24 -17.84
C ARG A 141 12.61 1.93 -17.78
N ASP A 142 12.76 2.94 -18.63
CA ASP A 142 14.05 3.52 -18.98
C ASP A 142 14.24 4.94 -18.41
N GLY A 143 15.45 5.47 -18.50
CA GLY A 143 15.79 6.84 -18.10
C GLY A 143 16.40 6.99 -16.69
N HIS A 144 16.65 5.88 -16.00
CA HIS A 144 17.24 5.84 -14.66
C HIS A 144 18.76 6.15 -14.68
N ILE A 145 19.12 7.41 -14.91
CA ILE A 145 20.52 7.87 -15.06
C ILE A 145 21.16 8.36 -13.75
N MET A 146 20.36 8.56 -12.70
CA MET A 146 20.85 9.09 -11.43
C MET A 146 21.47 7.97 -10.58
N PRO A 147 22.66 8.21 -9.97
CA PRO A 147 23.24 7.26 -9.03
C PRO A 147 22.38 7.13 -7.77
N ASP A 148 22.37 5.93 -7.22
CA ASP A 148 21.66 5.62 -5.99
C ASP A 148 22.47 6.03 -4.74
N VAL A 149 21.97 5.73 -3.53
CA VAL A 149 22.66 6.12 -2.28
C VAL A 149 24.00 5.43 -2.07
N ASP A 150 24.28 4.35 -2.80
CA ASP A 150 25.58 3.66 -2.79
C ASP A 150 26.52 4.23 -3.87
N GLY A 151 26.10 5.29 -4.58
CA GLY A 151 26.83 5.87 -5.70
C GLY A 151 26.74 5.04 -6.98
N MET A 152 25.84 4.06 -7.04
CA MET A 152 25.75 3.11 -8.15
C MET A 152 24.72 3.56 -9.18
N LEU A 153 25.08 3.51 -10.46
CA LEU A 153 24.14 3.71 -11.56
C LEU A 153 23.24 2.48 -11.76
N CYS A 154 22.08 2.69 -12.35
CA CYS A 154 21.18 1.60 -12.71
C CYS A 154 21.87 0.66 -13.71
N ALA A 155 21.95 -0.63 -13.37
CA ALA A 155 22.58 -1.64 -14.23
C ALA A 155 21.90 -1.73 -15.61
N ASP A 156 20.62 -1.38 -15.71
CA ASP A 156 19.84 -1.43 -16.95
C ASP A 156 20.40 -0.53 -18.06
N LEU A 157 21.17 0.52 -17.71
CA LEU A 157 21.86 1.39 -18.68
C LEU A 157 22.82 0.60 -19.58
N THR A 158 23.41 -0.48 -19.07
CA THR A 158 24.35 -1.32 -19.81
C THR A 158 23.83 -2.74 -20.05
N GLU A 159 23.10 -3.31 -19.09
CA GLU A 159 22.65 -4.70 -19.15
C GLU A 159 21.73 -5.00 -20.33
N ARG A 160 20.91 -4.04 -20.78
CA ARG A 160 20.07 -4.20 -21.98
C ARG A 160 20.89 -4.58 -23.20
N HIS A 161 22.00 -3.89 -23.43
CA HIS A 161 22.89 -4.13 -24.57
C HIS A 161 23.72 -5.39 -24.38
N ILE A 162 24.24 -5.62 -23.17
CA ILE A 162 25.14 -6.74 -22.86
C ILE A 162 24.38 -8.07 -22.85
N LYS A 163 23.20 -8.11 -22.24
CA LYS A 163 22.43 -9.35 -22.03
C LYS A 163 21.45 -9.63 -23.17
N GLY A 164 21.06 -8.62 -23.96
CA GLY A 164 20.13 -8.77 -25.07
C GLY A 164 18.83 -9.47 -24.63
N VAL A 165 18.55 -10.64 -25.22
CA VAL A 165 17.37 -11.48 -24.89
C VAL A 165 17.36 -11.99 -23.44
N LYS A 166 18.50 -12.02 -22.77
CA LYS A 166 18.62 -12.44 -21.36
C LYS A 166 18.47 -11.27 -20.38
N TRP A 167 18.27 -10.05 -20.86
CA TRP A 167 18.02 -8.91 -19.97
C TRP A 167 16.69 -9.10 -19.25
N ILE A 168 16.64 -8.75 -17.97
CA ILE A 168 15.46 -8.95 -17.15
C ILE A 168 14.24 -8.22 -17.71
N TRP A 169 14.39 -7.07 -18.36
CA TRP A 169 13.25 -6.37 -18.97
C TRP A 169 13.11 -6.59 -20.47
N HIS A 170 13.70 -7.67 -21.00
CA HIS A 170 13.42 -8.09 -22.36
C HIS A 170 11.91 -8.30 -22.56
N ASP A 171 11.38 -7.81 -23.69
CA ASP A 171 9.96 -7.79 -24.05
C ASP A 171 9.00 -7.07 -23.09
N MET A 172 9.51 -6.39 -22.07
CA MET A 172 8.67 -5.55 -21.22
C MET A 172 8.39 -4.21 -21.91
N PRO A 173 7.17 -3.67 -21.82
CA PRO A 173 6.83 -2.40 -22.45
C PRO A 173 7.56 -1.23 -21.78
N ASP A 174 7.72 -0.14 -22.53
CA ASP A 174 8.44 1.06 -22.09
C ASP A 174 7.72 1.78 -20.93
N GLU A 175 6.39 1.68 -20.92
CA GLU A 175 5.52 2.14 -19.83
C GLU A 175 4.56 1.03 -19.41
N ILE A 176 4.23 0.97 -18.12
CA ILE A 176 3.21 0.05 -17.59
C ILE A 176 2.23 0.86 -16.74
N LEU A 177 0.94 0.64 -16.99
CA LEU A 177 -0.15 1.18 -16.18
C LEU A 177 -0.51 0.20 -15.05
N SER A 178 -0.97 0.74 -13.94
CA SER A 178 -1.66 -0.05 -12.92
C SER A 178 -2.98 -0.62 -13.46
N ASP A 179 -3.39 -1.80 -12.97
CA ASP A 179 -4.76 -2.30 -13.22
C ASP A 179 -5.77 -1.69 -12.22
N VAL A 180 -5.31 -0.93 -11.22
CA VAL A 180 -6.19 -0.12 -10.39
C VAL A 180 -6.76 1.02 -11.23
N HIS A 181 -8.06 1.28 -11.11
CA HIS A 181 -8.74 2.41 -11.76
C HIS A 181 -8.32 3.73 -11.10
N ILE A 182 -7.14 4.26 -11.46
CA ILE A 182 -6.49 5.40 -10.81
C ILE A 182 -7.36 6.65 -10.77
N ASP A 183 -8.12 6.94 -11.83
CA ASP A 183 -9.04 8.08 -11.88
C ASP A 183 -10.19 7.94 -10.87
N ASP A 184 -10.85 6.80 -10.86
CA ASP A 184 -11.98 6.52 -9.96
C ASP A 184 -11.51 6.49 -8.50
N VAL A 185 -10.34 5.90 -8.25
CA VAL A 185 -9.69 5.92 -6.93
C VAL A 185 -9.36 7.35 -6.51
N CYS A 186 -8.83 8.20 -7.41
CA CYS A 186 -8.53 9.59 -7.09
C CYS A 186 -9.80 10.39 -6.79
N ALA A 187 -10.86 10.20 -7.57
CA ALA A 187 -12.16 10.81 -7.32
C ALA A 187 -12.70 10.39 -5.94
N LYS A 188 -12.68 9.10 -5.64
CA LYS A 188 -13.15 8.59 -4.35
C LYS A 188 -12.29 9.06 -3.18
N TRP A 189 -10.98 9.11 -3.38
CA TRP A 189 -10.04 9.60 -2.38
C TRP A 189 -10.33 11.06 -2.05
N LYS A 190 -10.55 11.92 -3.05
CA LYS A 190 -10.95 13.33 -2.86
C LYS A 190 -12.25 13.46 -2.07
N GLU A 191 -13.27 12.66 -2.39
CA GLU A 191 -14.55 12.66 -1.65
C GLU A 191 -14.40 12.23 -0.19
N SER A 192 -13.45 11.32 0.10
CA SER A 192 -13.27 10.71 1.42
C SER A 192 -12.35 11.53 2.33
N LEU A 193 -11.66 12.55 1.78
CA LEU A 193 -10.85 13.45 2.59
C LEU A 193 -11.78 14.38 3.37
N PRO A 194 -11.59 14.51 4.69
CA PRO A 194 -12.50 15.26 5.54
C PRO A 194 -12.49 16.75 5.13
N VAL A 195 -13.61 17.24 4.62
CA VAL A 195 -13.82 18.69 4.39
C VAL A 195 -13.90 19.44 5.73
N THR A 196 -14.13 18.76 6.86
CA THR A 196 -14.19 19.41 8.17
C THR A 196 -14.04 18.40 9.30
N LEU A 197 -12.86 18.32 9.90
CA LEU A 197 -12.74 17.95 11.33
C LEU A 197 -12.43 19.22 12.10
N GLN A 198 -13.50 19.95 12.40
CA GLN A 198 -13.47 21.23 13.09
C GLN A 198 -13.13 21.11 14.59
N SER A 199 -12.77 19.93 15.10
CA SER A 199 -12.92 19.67 16.54
C SER A 199 -11.72 19.17 17.32
N LEU A 200 -10.58 18.75 16.74
CA LEU A 200 -9.48 18.27 17.63
C LEU A 200 -8.02 18.57 17.26
N ILE A 201 -7.69 19.19 16.12
CA ILE A 201 -6.31 19.63 15.87
C ILE A 201 -6.34 20.99 15.16
N SER A 202 -5.70 21.98 15.78
CA SER A 202 -5.37 23.33 15.30
C SER A 202 -5.98 23.71 13.93
N TYR A 203 -7.07 24.47 13.99
CA TYR A 203 -7.73 25.14 12.88
C TYR A 203 -6.70 25.72 11.89
N ILE A 204 -6.82 25.33 10.60
CA ILE A 204 -6.34 25.97 9.34
C ILE A 204 -5.70 24.98 8.35
N CYS A 205 -5.14 23.84 8.76
CA CYS A 205 -4.30 23.03 7.84
C CYS A 205 -5.01 21.92 7.03
N LEU A 206 -6.18 21.43 7.47
CA LEU A 206 -6.88 20.31 6.80
C LEU A 206 -7.76 20.73 5.61
N CYS A 207 -8.14 22.00 5.50
CA CYS A 207 -9.12 22.46 4.50
C CYS A 207 -8.57 22.53 3.06
N ASN A 208 -7.27 22.28 2.85
CA ASN A 208 -6.57 22.41 1.57
C ASN A 208 -5.68 21.19 1.27
N ILE A 209 -6.06 19.98 1.70
CA ILE A 209 -5.35 18.78 1.26
C ILE A 209 -5.57 18.59 -0.24
N ASP A 210 -4.51 18.80 -1.01
CA ASP A 210 -4.51 18.62 -2.45
C ASP A 210 -4.03 17.22 -2.80
N VAL A 211 -4.89 16.46 -3.48
CA VAL A 211 -4.57 15.12 -3.98
C VAL A 211 -4.84 15.04 -5.47
N ARG A 212 -3.92 14.44 -6.23
CA ARG A 212 -3.94 14.45 -7.70
C ARG A 212 -3.58 13.09 -8.29
N VAL A 213 -3.90 12.92 -9.57
CA VAL A 213 -3.23 11.91 -10.39
C VAL A 213 -2.01 12.56 -11.04
N SER A 214 -0.90 11.83 -11.03
CA SER A 214 0.32 12.18 -11.76
C SER A 214 0.58 11.15 -12.86
N GLU A 215 1.11 11.61 -13.99
CA GLU A 215 1.48 10.79 -15.15
C GLU A 215 2.95 10.35 -15.12
N ASP A 216 3.70 10.82 -14.13
CA ASP A 216 5.14 10.60 -14.06
C ASP A 216 5.66 10.49 -12.61
N ALA A 217 6.09 9.27 -12.27
CA ALA A 217 6.73 8.94 -11.00
C ALA A 217 8.22 9.36 -10.94
N GLY A 218 8.70 10.09 -11.95
CA GLY A 218 10.08 10.51 -12.13
C GLY A 218 10.96 9.47 -12.83
N ARG A 219 12.28 9.64 -12.75
CA ARG A 219 13.28 8.70 -13.29
C ARG A 219 14.32 8.30 -12.25
N TYR A 220 13.90 8.23 -10.99
CA TYR A 220 14.72 7.75 -9.88
C TYR A 220 14.16 6.44 -9.29
N LEU A 221 14.52 6.12 -8.05
CA LEU A 221 14.12 4.89 -7.38
C LEU A 221 12.61 4.76 -7.17
N CYS A 222 11.87 5.87 -7.03
CA CYS A 222 10.40 5.87 -6.95
C CYS A 222 9.77 5.20 -8.19
N ASN A 223 10.11 5.70 -9.38
CA ASN A 223 9.68 5.09 -10.63
C ASN A 223 10.26 3.67 -10.80
N PHE A 224 11.52 3.45 -10.42
CA PHE A 224 12.17 2.15 -10.58
C PHE A 224 11.48 1.02 -9.79
N ILE A 225 11.12 1.25 -8.51
CA ILE A 225 10.39 0.26 -7.71
C ILE A 225 8.96 0.07 -8.20
N TYR A 226 8.31 1.14 -8.66
CA TYR A 226 6.98 1.07 -9.22
C TYR A 226 6.95 0.21 -10.49
N TYR A 227 7.82 0.53 -11.46
CA TYR A 227 7.97 -0.23 -12.69
C TYR A 227 8.37 -1.68 -12.39
N SER A 228 9.31 -1.90 -11.47
CA SER A 228 9.74 -3.26 -11.10
C SER A 228 8.60 -4.13 -10.58
N SER A 229 7.71 -3.55 -9.77
CA SER A 229 6.55 -4.27 -9.23
C SER A 229 5.50 -4.55 -10.29
N LEU A 230 5.16 -3.55 -11.12
CA LEU A 230 4.25 -3.72 -12.24
C LEU A 230 4.78 -4.76 -13.23
N ALA A 231 6.07 -4.71 -13.55
CA ALA A 231 6.70 -5.64 -14.48
C ALA A 231 6.76 -7.08 -13.94
N GLN A 232 7.00 -7.26 -12.63
CA GLN A 232 6.94 -8.57 -11.97
C GLN A 232 5.56 -9.22 -12.12
N LEU A 233 4.50 -8.44 -11.93
CA LEU A 233 3.11 -8.90 -12.07
C LEU A 233 2.74 -9.17 -13.52
N THR A 234 3.16 -8.32 -14.47
CA THR A 234 3.00 -8.56 -15.91
C THR A 234 3.59 -9.91 -16.32
N LYS A 235 4.84 -10.19 -15.94
CA LYS A 235 5.51 -11.47 -16.24
C LYS A 235 4.82 -12.66 -15.63
N SER A 236 4.33 -12.49 -14.39
CA SER A 236 3.62 -13.53 -13.65
C SER A 236 2.16 -13.67 -14.08
N LYS A 237 1.70 -12.87 -15.05
CA LYS A 237 0.30 -12.79 -15.52
C LYS A 237 -0.70 -12.58 -14.36
N LYS A 238 -0.29 -11.83 -13.34
CA LYS A 238 -1.12 -11.46 -12.19
C LYS A 238 -1.69 -10.05 -12.41
N PRO A 239 -2.85 -9.71 -11.83
CA PRO A 239 -3.37 -8.34 -11.83
C PRO A 239 -2.34 -7.36 -11.26
N LYS A 240 -2.07 -6.27 -11.98
CA LYS A 240 -1.08 -5.23 -11.65
C LYS A 240 -1.65 -4.25 -10.63
N LYS A 241 -2.15 -4.76 -9.50
CA LYS A 241 -2.78 -3.98 -8.44
C LYS A 241 -1.74 -3.28 -7.56
N VAL A 242 -0.99 -2.36 -8.19
CA VAL A 242 0.09 -1.59 -7.56
C VAL A 242 -0.21 -0.11 -7.75
N VAL A 243 -0.13 0.67 -6.68
CA VAL A 243 -0.22 2.13 -6.73
C VAL A 243 1.08 2.70 -6.19
N PHE A 244 1.54 3.82 -6.75
CA PHE A 244 2.61 4.59 -6.15
C PHE A 244 2.05 5.93 -5.66
N LEU A 245 2.26 6.23 -4.38
CA LEU A 245 1.87 7.47 -3.73
C LEU A 245 3.11 8.34 -3.51
N HIS A 246 3.16 9.50 -4.17
CA HIS A 246 4.09 10.56 -3.80
C HIS A 246 3.49 11.45 -2.71
N VAL A 247 4.26 11.65 -1.64
CA VAL A 247 3.93 12.54 -0.51
C VAL A 247 4.84 13.78 -0.51
N PRO A 248 4.38 14.92 0.03
CA PRO A 248 5.21 16.11 0.21
C PRO A 248 6.40 15.87 1.14
N ASN A 249 7.48 16.63 0.94
CA ASN A 249 8.64 16.61 1.84
C ASN A 249 8.44 17.48 3.09
N LYS A 250 7.46 17.14 3.92
CA LYS A 250 7.18 17.81 5.20
C LYS A 250 7.34 16.82 6.36
N ILE A 251 8.18 17.17 7.33
CA ILE A 251 8.63 16.25 8.40
C ILE A 251 8.13 16.63 9.80
N ASP A 252 7.37 17.72 9.94
CA ASP A 252 6.77 18.09 11.21
C ASP A 252 5.63 17.12 11.59
N THR A 253 5.39 16.96 12.88
CA THR A 253 4.41 16.00 13.42
C THR A 253 3.02 16.16 12.81
N ALA A 254 2.55 17.41 12.63
CA ALA A 254 1.23 17.66 12.06
C ALA A 254 1.16 17.20 10.60
N SER A 255 2.18 17.48 9.79
CA SER A 255 2.26 16.99 8.41
C SER A 255 2.29 15.45 8.33
N ILE A 256 2.97 14.77 9.26
CA ILE A 256 2.98 13.30 9.32
C ILE A 256 1.59 12.75 9.68
N GLU A 257 0.91 13.33 10.68
CA GLU A 257 -0.46 12.94 11.07
C GLU A 257 -1.47 13.14 9.91
N ILE A 258 -1.33 14.25 9.18
CA ILE A 258 -2.09 14.50 7.95
C ILE A 258 -1.77 13.42 6.92
N GLY A 259 -0.48 13.12 6.69
CA GLY A 259 -0.06 12.08 5.74
C GLY A 259 -0.60 10.70 6.08
N VAL A 260 -0.64 10.32 7.37
CA VAL A 260 -1.26 9.07 7.85
C VAL A 260 -2.74 9.04 7.53
N THR A 261 -3.46 10.15 7.79
CA THR A 261 -4.89 10.27 7.51
C THR A 261 -5.16 10.17 6.00
N VAL A 262 -4.42 10.93 5.21
CA VAL A 262 -4.52 10.98 3.74
C VAL A 262 -4.25 9.62 3.12
N THR A 263 -3.20 8.93 3.58
CA THR A 263 -2.84 7.59 3.11
C THR A 263 -3.88 6.54 3.53
N THR A 264 -4.42 6.64 4.75
CA THR A 264 -5.51 5.77 5.22
C THR A 264 -6.76 5.91 4.36
N GLN A 265 -7.11 7.13 3.94
CA GLN A 265 -8.23 7.36 3.03
C GLN A 265 -7.95 6.86 1.61
N LEU A 266 -6.70 6.92 1.12
CA LEU A 266 -6.33 6.30 -0.15
C LEU A 266 -6.52 4.77 -0.11
N ILE A 267 -6.06 4.13 0.97
CA ILE A 267 -6.20 2.67 1.18
C ILE A 267 -7.68 2.26 1.13
N ARG A 268 -8.54 3.03 1.81
CA ARG A 268 -10.00 2.81 1.78
C ARG A 268 -10.57 2.99 0.39
N ALA A 269 -10.20 4.07 -0.31
CA ALA A 269 -10.69 4.35 -1.66
C ALA A 269 -10.34 3.19 -2.61
N ILE A 270 -9.10 2.69 -2.58
CA ILE A 270 -8.69 1.53 -3.38
C ILE A 270 -9.53 0.30 -3.00
N ALA A 271 -9.63 -0.03 -1.72
CA ALA A 271 -10.36 -1.22 -1.26
C ALA A 271 -11.86 -1.18 -1.61
N GLN A 272 -12.49 -0.01 -1.53
CA GLN A 272 -13.89 0.19 -1.92
C GLN A 272 -14.09 -0.03 -3.43
N MET A 273 -13.22 0.57 -4.26
CA MET A 273 -13.31 0.42 -5.71
C MET A 273 -13.06 -1.02 -6.16
N GLU A 274 -12.10 -1.72 -5.54
CA GLU A 274 -11.82 -3.13 -5.81
C GLU A 274 -12.96 -4.07 -5.38
N THR A 275 -13.75 -3.68 -4.37
CA THR A 275 -14.90 -4.48 -3.90
C THR A 275 -16.09 -4.32 -4.84
N ASN A 276 -16.37 -3.10 -5.32
CA ASN A 276 -17.47 -2.82 -6.23
C ASN A 276 -17.29 -3.45 -7.62
N ASN A 277 -16.04 -3.71 -8.02
CA ASN A 277 -15.70 -4.31 -9.31
C ASN A 277 -15.68 -5.85 -9.31
N LYS A 278 -15.94 -6.52 -8.17
CA LYS A 278 -16.08 -7.99 -8.16
C LYS A 278 -17.46 -8.36 -8.74
N PRO A 279 -17.54 -9.19 -9.79
CA PRO A 279 -18.82 -9.68 -10.27
C PRO A 279 -19.53 -10.42 -9.14
N ASN A 280 -20.82 -10.13 -8.94
CA ASN A 280 -21.64 -10.88 -7.98
C ASN A 280 -21.49 -12.38 -8.30
N PRO A 281 -21.24 -13.25 -7.30
CA PRO A 281 -21.23 -14.67 -7.53
C PRO A 281 -22.59 -15.02 -8.12
N THR A 282 -22.56 -15.55 -9.34
CA THR A 282 -23.73 -16.01 -10.06
C THR A 282 -24.48 -16.98 -9.16
N THR A 283 -25.69 -16.60 -8.76
CA THR A 283 -26.66 -17.43 -8.02
C THR A 283 -27.00 -18.69 -8.79
#